data_AF-A0A7T4YF08-F1
#
_entry.id   AF-A0A7T4YF08-F1
#
_cell.length_a   1.000
_cell.length_b   1.000
_cell.length_c   1.000
_cell.angle_alpha   90.00
_cell.angle_beta   90.00
_cell.angle_gamma   90.00
#
_symmetry.space_group_name_H-M   'P 1'
#
loop_
_entity.id
_entity.type
_entity.pdbx_description
1 polymer ?
#
loop_
_entity_poly.entity_id
_entity_poly.type
_entity_poly.pdbx_seq_one_letter_code
_entity_poly.pdbx_strand_id
1 'polypeptide(L)'
;MSVKANIRTGFRGRYGIIALVLLGFMLYCLYDGLVAYPNKKMIYETYMEIRYPNGDMQNPNDNWVTDWQDQVAKFKDDGIKVDGTEQPEEKTQGDIYTQFIMAGISGVLGLLAGGYFLSIGGSFVEADEQGISSKKSQKISWDKITSVDISRWESKGIAVLHFDDAGKSGIITLDDWKFDREPTVDIFKLVKTHTDHVPHDDPNDGDADMDEIA
;
A
#
# COMPACT_ATOMS: atom_id res chain seq x y z
N MET A 1 -3.23 2.02 -37.57
CA MET A 1 -2.52 1.05 -36.67
C MET A 1 -3.10 1.16 -35.27
N SER A 2 -3.26 0.08 -34.51
CA SER A 2 -3.68 0.18 -33.09
C SER A 2 -2.46 0.34 -32.17
N VAL A 3 -2.59 1.21 -31.17
CA VAL A 3 -1.59 1.45 -30.14
C VAL A 3 -2.16 1.03 -28.80
N LYS A 4 -1.40 0.25 -28.03
CA LYS A 4 -1.83 -0.29 -26.74
C LYS A 4 -0.83 0.01 -25.64
N ALA A 5 -1.30 0.73 -24.62
CA ALA A 5 -0.57 0.98 -23.40
C ALA A 5 -0.98 -0.04 -22.31
N ASN A 6 -0.04 -0.87 -21.86
CA ASN A 6 -0.29 -1.78 -20.73
C ASN A 6 0.08 -1.09 -19.42
N ILE A 7 -0.45 -1.62 -18.32
CA ILE A 7 -0.04 -1.15 -17.00
C ILE A 7 1.46 -1.43 -16.78
N ARG A 8 2.20 -0.42 -16.32
CA ARG A 8 3.63 -0.57 -16.03
C ARG A 8 3.82 -1.56 -14.88
N THR A 9 4.73 -2.50 -15.09
CA THR A 9 5.09 -3.52 -14.08
C THR A 9 5.56 -2.87 -12.77
N GLY A 10 6.34 -1.80 -12.86
CA GLY A 10 6.82 -1.04 -11.69
C GLY A 10 5.69 -0.37 -10.90
N PHE A 11 4.71 0.24 -11.57
CA PHE A 11 3.56 0.86 -10.91
C PHE A 11 2.76 -0.19 -10.13
N ARG A 12 2.44 -1.32 -10.78
CA ARG A 12 1.72 -2.41 -10.14
C ARG A 12 2.53 -3.03 -9.00
N GLY A 13 3.82 -3.28 -9.21
CA GLY A 13 4.71 -3.89 -8.21
C GLY A 13 4.77 -3.11 -6.89
N ARG A 14 4.72 -1.77 -6.92
CA ARG A 14 4.71 -0.93 -5.71
C ARG A 14 3.55 -1.26 -4.77
N TYR A 15 2.33 -1.39 -5.30
CA TYR A 15 1.17 -1.75 -4.48
C TYR A 15 1.27 -3.18 -3.95
N GLY A 16 1.85 -4.10 -4.72
CA GLY A 16 2.13 -5.46 -4.25
C GLY A 16 3.11 -5.49 -3.08
N ILE A 17 4.19 -4.70 -3.15
CA ILE A 17 5.17 -4.56 -2.07
C ILE A 17 4.53 -3.93 -0.83
N ILE A 18 3.78 -2.84 -1.00
CA ILE A 18 3.06 -2.17 0.11
C ILE A 18 2.12 -3.16 0.80
N ALA A 19 1.34 -3.93 0.03
CA ALA A 19 0.44 -4.94 0.58
C ALA A 19 1.20 -6.01 1.37
N LEU A 20 2.31 -6.53 0.83
CA LEU A 20 3.12 -7.56 1.49
C LEU A 20 3.70 -7.04 2.81
N VAL A 21 4.29 -5.85 2.81
CA VAL A 21 4.90 -5.26 4.01
C VAL A 21 3.85 -5.01 5.09
N LEU A 22 2.69 -4.43 4.73
CA LEU A 22 1.64 -4.12 5.70
C LEU A 22 0.99 -5.38 6.26
N LEU A 23 0.75 -6.41 5.44
CA LEU A 23 0.20 -7.69 5.91
C LEU A 23 1.22 -8.46 6.75
N GLY A 24 2.52 -8.41 6.40
CA GLY A 24 3.58 -8.97 7.23
C GLY A 24 3.66 -8.28 8.59
N PHE A 25 3.56 -6.95 8.62
CA PHE A 25 3.52 -6.18 9.85
C PHE A 25 2.26 -6.45 10.68
N MET A 26 1.10 -6.61 10.05
CA MET A 26 -0.13 -7.04 10.72
C MET A 26 0.09 -8.39 11.42
N LEU A 27 0.63 -9.39 10.73
CA LEU A 27 0.89 -10.72 11.30
C LEU A 27 1.89 -10.64 12.46
N TYR A 28 2.92 -9.81 12.33
CA TYR A 28 3.87 -9.54 13.39
C TYR A 28 3.19 -8.94 14.63
N CYS A 29 2.35 -7.91 14.46
CA CYS A 29 1.59 -7.32 15.56
C CYS A 29 0.58 -8.30 16.18
N LEU A 30 -0.06 -9.16 15.38
CA LEU A 30 -0.95 -10.21 15.90
C LEU A 30 -0.18 -11.21 16.76
N TYR A 31 1.02 -11.63 16.32
CA TYR A 31 1.88 -12.49 17.12
C TYR A 31 2.30 -11.80 18.43
N ASP A 32 2.70 -10.54 18.37
CA ASP A 32 3.07 -9.78 19.56
C ASP A 32 1.89 -9.63 20.54
N GLY A 33 0.69 -9.31 20.05
CA GLY A 33 -0.51 -9.16 20.88
C GLY A 33 -1.07 -10.46 21.45
N LEU A 34 -0.96 -11.58 20.73
CA LEU A 34 -1.52 -12.88 21.16
C LEU A 34 -0.56 -13.75 21.97
N VAL A 35 0.75 -13.63 21.72
CA VAL A 35 1.74 -14.57 22.26
C VAL A 35 2.85 -13.83 22.98
N ALA A 36 3.58 -12.94 22.29
CA ALA A 36 4.82 -12.41 22.86
C ALA A 36 4.59 -11.48 24.06
N TYR A 37 3.67 -10.53 23.96
CA TYR A 37 3.43 -9.54 25.02
C TYR A 37 2.72 -10.14 26.23
N PRO A 38 1.71 -11.03 26.07
CA PRO A 38 1.16 -11.78 27.19
C PRO A 38 2.24 -12.57 27.95
N ASN A 39 3.13 -13.26 27.23
CA ASN A 39 4.23 -13.98 27.87
C ASN A 39 5.18 -13.04 28.61
N LYS A 40 5.59 -11.92 27.99
CA LYS A 40 6.44 -10.91 28.63
C LYS A 40 5.80 -10.34 29.91
N LYS A 41 4.50 -10.05 29.87
CA LYS A 41 3.74 -9.57 31.03
C LYS A 41 3.75 -10.59 32.17
N MET A 42 3.43 -11.85 31.89
CA MET A 42 3.48 -12.94 32.88
C MET A 42 4.88 -13.11 33.48
N ILE A 43 5.92 -13.09 32.65
CA ILE A 43 7.32 -13.19 33.09
C ILE A 43 7.66 -12.03 34.04
N TYR A 44 7.27 -10.81 33.69
CA TYR A 44 7.49 -9.63 34.53
C TYR A 44 6.72 -9.70 35.86
N GLU A 45 5.45 -10.09 35.83
CA GLU A 45 4.63 -10.26 37.04
C GLU A 45 5.25 -11.32 37.97
N THR A 46 5.66 -12.46 37.42
CA THR A 46 6.34 -13.53 38.18
C THR A 46 7.67 -13.05 38.76
N TYR A 47 8.44 -12.29 37.99
CA TYR A 47 9.69 -11.69 38.46
C TYR A 47 9.45 -10.74 39.65
N MET A 48 8.43 -9.89 39.55
CA MET A 48 8.06 -8.95 40.60
C MET A 48 7.55 -9.67 41.86
N GLU A 49 6.79 -10.76 41.72
CA GLU A 49 6.35 -11.58 42.84
C GLU A 49 7.53 -12.28 43.56
N ILE A 50 8.48 -12.84 42.81
CA ILE A 50 9.67 -13.48 43.39
C ILE A 50 10.56 -12.47 44.09
N ARG A 51 10.78 -11.31 43.45
CA ARG A 51 11.68 -10.28 43.96
C ARG A 51 11.06 -9.48 45.10
N TYR A 52 9.78 -9.16 45.01
CA TYR A 52 9.07 -8.28 45.94
C TYR A 52 7.71 -8.89 46.34
N PRO A 53 7.71 -10.01 47.10
CA PRO A 53 6.48 -10.76 47.40
C PRO A 53 5.45 -9.96 48.19
N ASN A 54 5.89 -8.96 48.97
CA ASN A 54 5.00 -8.07 49.73
C ASN A 54 4.64 -6.78 48.97
N GLY A 55 5.08 -6.63 47.71
CA GLY A 55 4.94 -5.41 46.93
C GLY A 55 5.85 -4.25 47.37
N ASP A 56 6.70 -4.46 48.39
CA ASP A 56 7.66 -3.46 48.86
C ASP A 56 8.93 -3.49 47.99
N MET A 57 9.01 -2.56 47.04
CA MET A 57 10.16 -2.43 46.14
C MET A 57 11.48 -2.06 46.85
N GLN A 58 11.43 -1.62 48.11
CA GLN A 58 12.61 -1.29 48.89
C GLN A 58 13.22 -2.51 49.59
N ASN A 59 12.45 -3.59 49.71
CA ASN A 59 12.87 -4.77 50.48
C ASN A 59 12.72 -6.05 49.65
N PRO A 60 13.70 -6.36 48.78
CA PRO A 60 13.67 -7.57 47.98
C PRO A 60 13.82 -8.82 48.85
N ASN A 61 13.24 -9.95 48.42
CA ASN A 61 13.41 -11.26 49.04
C ASN A 61 14.90 -11.68 49.03
N ASP A 62 15.46 -12.12 50.16
CA ASP A 62 16.89 -12.49 50.29
C ASP A 62 17.37 -13.51 49.24
N ASN A 63 16.51 -14.44 48.82
CA ASN A 63 16.84 -15.50 47.88
C ASN A 63 16.33 -15.26 46.44
N TRP A 64 15.88 -14.04 46.13
CA TRP A 64 15.19 -13.74 44.87
C TRP A 64 15.97 -14.13 43.62
N VAL A 65 17.31 -14.04 43.64
CA VAL A 65 18.15 -14.38 42.49
C VAL A 65 18.07 -15.88 42.17
N THR A 66 18.19 -16.73 43.20
CA THR A 66 18.13 -18.18 43.04
C THR A 66 16.72 -18.61 42.65
N ASP A 67 15.71 -18.09 43.34
CA ASP A 67 14.30 -18.36 43.04
C ASP A 67 13.95 -17.96 41.59
N TRP A 68 14.49 -16.83 41.12
CA TRP A 68 14.32 -16.39 39.74
C TRP A 68 15.00 -17.30 38.73
N GLN A 69 16.23 -17.75 39.01
CA GLN A 69 16.96 -18.67 38.13
C GLN A 69 16.24 -20.01 37.97
N ASP A 70 15.69 -20.54 39.07
CA ASP A 70 14.87 -21.76 39.05
C ASP A 70 13.59 -21.56 38.23
N GLN A 71 12.95 -20.40 38.33
CA GLN A 71 11.77 -20.09 37.55
C GLN A 71 12.09 -19.90 36.05
N VAL A 72 13.22 -19.29 35.72
CA VAL A 72 13.72 -19.17 34.34
C VAL A 72 13.98 -20.55 33.72
N ALA A 73 14.48 -21.52 34.49
CA ALA A 73 14.66 -22.89 34.02
C ALA A 73 13.30 -23.53 33.64
N LYS A 74 12.27 -23.36 34.47
CA LYS A 74 10.91 -23.85 34.18
C LYS A 74 10.31 -23.21 32.94
N PHE A 75 10.44 -21.89 32.78
CA PHE A 75 9.96 -21.22 31.56
C PHE A 75 10.64 -21.78 30.30
N LYS A 76 11.94 -22.06 30.36
CA LYS A 76 12.67 -22.66 29.24
C LYS A 76 12.19 -24.09 28.94
N ASP A 77 11.92 -24.89 29.96
CA ASP A 77 11.35 -26.24 29.82
C ASP A 77 9.95 -26.21 29.18
N ASP A 78 9.15 -25.18 29.48
CA ASP A 78 7.84 -24.91 28.88
C ASP A 78 7.93 -24.28 27.47
N GLY A 79 9.14 -24.08 26.94
CA GLY A 79 9.38 -23.48 25.62
C GLY A 79 9.19 -21.97 25.55
N ILE A 80 9.06 -21.30 26.70
CA ILE A 80 8.95 -19.84 26.80
C ILE A 80 10.34 -19.22 26.71
N LYS A 81 10.51 -18.28 25.78
CA LYS A 81 11.76 -17.54 25.62
C LYS A 81 11.87 -16.45 26.68
N VAL A 82 12.85 -16.58 27.57
CA VAL A 82 13.16 -15.60 28.62
C VAL A 82 14.67 -15.41 28.73
N ASP A 83 15.07 -14.15 28.85
CA ASP A 83 16.42 -13.79 29.30
C ASP A 83 16.42 -13.74 30.83
N GLY A 84 17.21 -14.61 31.46
CA GLY A 84 17.32 -14.66 32.92
C GLY A 84 18.41 -13.74 33.47
N THR A 85 19.19 -13.08 32.61
CA THR A 85 20.34 -12.26 33.02
C THR A 85 19.98 -10.80 33.26
N GLU A 86 18.91 -10.33 32.63
CA GLU A 86 18.40 -8.97 32.74
C GLU A 86 17.03 -8.95 33.41
N GLN A 87 16.64 -7.77 33.91
CA GLN A 87 15.28 -7.56 34.40
C GLN A 87 14.30 -7.65 33.21
N PRO A 88 13.22 -8.45 33.32
CA PRO A 88 12.21 -8.52 32.27
C PRO A 88 11.58 -7.16 31.96
N GLU A 89 11.27 -6.93 30.70
CA GLU A 89 10.57 -5.72 30.24
C GLU A 89 9.10 -5.76 30.69
N GLU A 90 8.62 -4.68 31.30
CA GLU A 90 7.21 -4.52 31.64
C GLU A 90 6.37 -4.36 30.37
N LYS A 91 5.31 -5.16 30.26
CA LYS A 91 4.27 -4.99 29.23
C LYS A 91 2.92 -4.83 29.88
N THR A 92 2.33 -3.66 29.66
CA THR A 92 1.02 -3.32 30.18
C THR A 92 -0.09 -3.91 29.30
N GLN A 93 -1.31 -3.92 29.82
CA GLN A 93 -2.48 -4.26 29.00
C GLN A 93 -2.67 -3.28 27.83
N GLY A 94 -2.27 -2.02 28.02
CA GLY A 94 -2.29 -0.99 26.97
C GLY A 94 -1.34 -1.32 25.82
N ASP A 95 -0.16 -1.86 26.11
CA ASP A 95 0.80 -2.29 25.08
C ASP A 95 0.23 -3.44 24.24
N ILE A 96 -0.43 -4.40 24.89
CA ILE A 96 -1.11 -5.51 24.20
C ILE A 96 -2.24 -4.98 23.30
N TYR A 97 -3.09 -4.08 23.80
CA TYR A 97 -4.16 -3.48 22.98
C TYR A 97 -3.61 -2.68 21.81
N THR A 98 -2.49 -1.98 22.00
CA THR A 98 -1.83 -1.22 20.94
C THR A 98 -1.41 -2.13 19.79
N GLN A 99 -0.92 -3.35 20.07
CA GLN A 99 -0.60 -4.32 19.02
C GLN A 99 -1.81 -4.70 18.18
N PHE A 100 -2.99 -4.92 18.79
CA PHE A 100 -4.22 -5.20 18.04
C PHE A 100 -4.71 -4.01 17.22
N ILE A 101 -4.58 -2.78 17.73
CA ILE A 101 -4.91 -1.56 16.97
C ILE A 101 -4.00 -1.44 15.74
N MET A 102 -2.69 -1.61 15.92
CA MET A 102 -1.71 -1.56 14.83
C MET A 102 -1.95 -2.67 13.81
N ALA A 103 -2.26 -3.89 14.27
CA ALA A 103 -2.68 -4.98 13.40
C ALA A 103 -3.93 -4.62 12.59
N GLY A 104 -4.95 -4.03 13.22
CA GLY A 104 -6.17 -3.61 12.54
C GLY A 104 -5.91 -2.57 11.45
N ILE A 105 -5.17 -1.50 11.76
CA ILE A 105 -4.85 -0.42 10.81
C ILE A 105 -4.00 -0.95 9.65
N SER A 106 -2.91 -1.65 9.95
CA SER A 106 -2.01 -2.20 8.93
C SER A 106 -2.70 -3.26 8.08
N GLY A 107 -3.54 -4.09 8.67
CA GLY A 107 -4.35 -5.09 7.98
C GLY A 107 -5.32 -4.47 6.97
N VAL A 108 -6.09 -3.46 7.39
CA VAL A 108 -7.02 -2.76 6.47
C VAL A 108 -6.27 -2.11 5.32
N LEU A 109 -5.20 -1.36 5.59
CA LEU A 109 -4.41 -0.71 4.53
C LEU A 109 -3.74 -1.72 3.60
N GLY A 110 -3.20 -2.81 4.15
CA GLY A 110 -2.59 -3.91 3.40
C GLY A 110 -3.58 -4.61 2.48
N LEU A 111 -4.80 -4.89 2.97
CA LEU A 111 -5.88 -5.47 2.18
C LEU A 111 -6.36 -4.53 1.07
N LEU A 112 -6.49 -3.24 1.33
CA LEU A 112 -6.85 -2.25 0.31
C LEU A 112 -5.77 -2.16 -0.79
N ALA A 113 -4.49 -2.10 -0.40
CA ALA A 113 -3.38 -2.09 -1.35
C ALA A 113 -3.32 -3.40 -2.17
N GLY A 114 -3.51 -4.55 -1.52
CA GLY A 114 -3.53 -5.86 -2.18
C GLY A 114 -4.73 -6.02 -3.13
N GLY A 115 -5.91 -5.60 -2.69
CA GLY A 115 -7.11 -5.54 -3.53
C GLY A 115 -6.91 -4.65 -4.75
N TYR A 116 -6.28 -3.48 -4.57
CA TYR A 116 -5.93 -2.59 -5.67
C TYR A 116 -4.93 -3.25 -6.64
N PHE A 117 -3.83 -3.82 -6.13
CA PHE A 117 -2.84 -4.57 -6.91
C PHE A 117 -3.45 -5.67 -7.79
N LEU A 118 -4.42 -6.42 -7.25
CA LEU A 118 -5.15 -7.45 -7.97
C LEU A 118 -6.09 -6.83 -9.01
N SER A 119 -6.85 -5.80 -8.64
CA SER A 119 -7.85 -5.17 -9.51
C SER A 119 -7.23 -4.55 -10.77
N ILE A 120 -6.03 -3.97 -10.66
CA ILE A 120 -5.33 -3.31 -11.76
C ILE A 120 -4.56 -4.29 -12.65
N GLY A 121 -4.46 -5.56 -12.28
CA GLY A 121 -3.80 -6.59 -13.10
C GLY A 121 -4.44 -6.69 -14.48
N GLY A 122 -3.61 -6.64 -15.53
CA GLY A 122 -4.08 -6.67 -16.93
C GLY A 122 -4.85 -5.41 -17.37
N SER A 123 -4.76 -4.29 -16.63
CA SER A 123 -5.30 -3.03 -17.12
C SER A 123 -4.53 -2.55 -18.34
N PHE A 124 -5.26 -2.02 -19.31
CA PHE A 124 -4.72 -1.45 -20.53
C PHE A 124 -5.61 -0.29 -21.00
N VAL A 125 -5.03 0.53 -21.88
CA VAL A 125 -5.74 1.45 -22.76
C VAL A 125 -5.27 1.19 -24.18
N GLU A 126 -6.18 1.09 -25.13
CA GLU A 126 -5.87 0.83 -26.53
C GLU A 126 -6.68 1.77 -27.41
N ALA A 127 -6.03 2.38 -28.41
CA ALA A 127 -6.69 3.26 -29.36
C ALA A 127 -6.26 2.97 -30.80
N ASP A 128 -7.16 3.25 -31.74
CA ASP A 128 -6.93 3.19 -33.17
C ASP A 128 -7.77 4.27 -33.89
N GLU A 129 -7.77 4.27 -35.21
CA GLU A 129 -8.50 5.25 -36.03
C GLU A 129 -10.02 5.29 -35.77
N GLN A 130 -10.61 4.23 -35.23
CA GLN A 130 -12.05 4.15 -35.00
C GLN A 130 -12.45 4.52 -33.58
N GLY A 131 -11.54 4.45 -32.61
CA GLY A 131 -11.88 4.77 -31.22
C GLY A 131 -10.86 4.33 -30.19
N ILE A 132 -11.27 4.42 -28.93
CA ILE A 132 -10.47 4.10 -27.74
C ILE A 132 -11.19 3.09 -26.84
N SER A 133 -10.46 2.18 -26.24
CA SER A 133 -10.96 1.15 -25.34
C SER A 133 -10.08 1.02 -24.11
N SER A 134 -10.62 0.43 -23.04
CA SER A 134 -9.85 0.12 -21.84
C SER A 134 -10.30 -1.21 -21.25
N LYS A 135 -9.61 -1.70 -20.22
CA LYS A 135 -10.06 -2.90 -19.48
C LYS A 135 -11.53 -2.80 -19.01
N LYS A 136 -12.02 -1.60 -18.68
CA LYS A 136 -13.36 -1.38 -18.11
C LYS A 136 -14.41 -0.93 -19.13
N SER A 137 -13.98 -0.49 -20.30
CA SER A 137 -14.86 0.07 -21.33
C SER A 137 -14.67 -0.67 -22.63
N GLN A 138 -15.77 -1.09 -23.25
CA GLN A 138 -15.75 -1.53 -24.64
C GLN A 138 -15.24 -0.40 -25.55
N LYS A 139 -14.92 -0.73 -26.80
CA LYS A 139 -14.43 0.26 -27.76
C LYS A 139 -15.43 1.41 -27.92
N ILE A 140 -15.00 2.61 -27.56
CA ILE A 140 -15.74 3.87 -27.63
C ILE A 140 -15.29 4.61 -28.88
N SER A 141 -16.22 4.93 -29.77
CA SER A 141 -15.95 5.73 -30.96
C SER A 141 -15.59 7.17 -30.60
N TRP A 142 -14.77 7.83 -31.41
CA TRP A 142 -14.30 9.18 -31.15
C TRP A 142 -15.44 10.21 -31.03
N ASP A 143 -16.53 10.03 -31.79
CA ASP A 143 -17.73 10.90 -31.73
C ASP A 143 -18.51 10.81 -30.41
N LYS A 144 -18.20 9.80 -29.57
CA LYS A 144 -18.81 9.61 -28.25
C LYS A 144 -18.02 10.26 -27.12
N ILE A 145 -16.84 10.79 -27.41
CA ILE A 145 -16.07 11.58 -26.45
C ILE A 145 -16.75 12.94 -26.29
N THR A 146 -17.09 13.29 -25.05
CA THR A 146 -17.84 14.52 -24.75
C THR A 146 -16.94 15.63 -24.20
N SER A 147 -15.81 15.26 -23.59
CA SER A 147 -14.79 16.21 -23.13
C SER A 147 -13.46 15.51 -22.84
N VAL A 148 -12.38 16.29 -22.86
CA VAL A 148 -11.04 15.83 -22.50
C VAL A 148 -10.42 16.85 -21.54
N ASP A 149 -10.10 16.44 -20.33
CA ASP A 149 -9.35 17.25 -19.36
C ASP A 149 -7.86 16.92 -19.46
N ILE A 150 -7.09 17.92 -19.90
CA ILE A 150 -5.63 17.85 -20.06
C ILE A 150 -4.87 18.72 -19.05
N SER A 151 -5.55 19.25 -18.01
CA SER A 151 -4.97 20.19 -17.04
C SER A 151 -3.73 19.65 -16.29
N ARG A 152 -3.53 18.34 -16.33
CA ARG A 152 -2.42 17.63 -15.69
C ARG A 152 -1.52 16.89 -16.68
N TRP A 153 -1.70 17.10 -17.98
CA TRP A 153 -0.90 16.42 -18.99
C TRP A 153 0.55 16.90 -18.95
N GLU A 154 0.80 18.20 -19.09
CA GLU A 154 2.16 18.75 -19.09
C GLU A 154 2.92 18.49 -17.78
N SER A 155 2.23 18.57 -16.64
CA SER A 155 2.89 18.43 -15.33
C SER A 155 2.99 16.99 -14.81
N LYS A 156 2.11 16.08 -15.25
CA LYS A 156 1.99 14.73 -14.66
C LYS A 156 1.75 13.62 -15.68
N GLY A 157 1.59 13.92 -16.97
CA GLY A 157 1.24 12.96 -18.02
C GLY A 157 -0.17 12.38 -17.86
N ILE A 158 -1.12 13.14 -17.28
CA ILE A 158 -2.48 12.67 -17.01
C ILE A 158 -3.50 13.41 -17.88
N ALA A 159 -4.27 12.67 -18.67
CA ALA A 159 -5.44 13.17 -19.40
C ALA A 159 -6.67 12.32 -19.09
N VAL A 160 -7.83 12.97 -18.96
CA VAL A 160 -9.09 12.31 -18.57
C VAL A 160 -10.13 12.53 -19.67
N LEU A 161 -10.51 11.46 -20.35
CA LEU A 161 -11.53 11.49 -21.39
C LEU A 161 -12.88 11.11 -20.77
N HIS A 162 -13.88 11.94 -20.99
CA HIS A 162 -15.27 11.65 -20.67
C HIS A 162 -15.99 11.22 -21.93
N PHE A 163 -16.82 10.19 -21.82
CA PHE A 163 -17.62 9.68 -22.93
C PHE A 163 -19.06 9.43 -22.51
N ASP A 164 -19.97 9.48 -23.49
CA ASP A 164 -21.35 9.00 -23.38
C ASP A 164 -21.66 8.12 -24.59
N ASP A 165 -21.86 6.82 -24.35
CA ASP A 165 -22.30 5.90 -25.37
C ASP A 165 -23.68 5.33 -25.02
N ALA A 166 -24.70 5.76 -25.77
CA ALA A 166 -26.09 5.36 -25.61
C ALA A 166 -26.63 5.50 -24.16
N GLY A 167 -26.29 6.60 -23.48
CA GLY A 167 -26.73 6.91 -22.12
C GLY A 167 -25.86 6.28 -21.03
N LYS A 168 -24.75 5.62 -21.39
CA LYS A 168 -23.73 5.15 -20.46
C LYS A 168 -22.55 6.11 -20.47
N SER A 169 -22.55 7.01 -19.49
CA SER A 169 -21.42 7.90 -19.26
C SER A 169 -20.27 7.19 -18.54
N GLY A 170 -19.03 7.46 -18.94
CA GLY A 170 -17.86 6.91 -18.28
C GLY A 170 -16.60 7.73 -18.51
N ILE A 171 -15.49 7.22 -17.96
CA ILE A 171 -14.19 7.89 -18.01
C ILE A 171 -13.10 6.91 -18.46
N ILE A 172 -12.21 7.36 -19.35
CA ILE A 172 -10.94 6.71 -19.67
C ILE A 172 -9.81 7.66 -19.25
N THR A 173 -8.93 7.19 -18.38
CA THR A 173 -7.78 7.96 -17.91
C THR A 173 -6.52 7.48 -18.62
N LEU A 174 -5.85 8.41 -19.30
CA LEU A 174 -4.47 8.29 -19.78
C LEU A 174 -3.54 8.78 -18.67
N ASP A 175 -2.56 7.98 -18.29
CA ASP A 175 -1.62 8.26 -17.20
C ASP A 175 -0.30 7.57 -17.54
N ASP A 176 0.71 8.34 -17.95
CA ASP A 176 2.00 7.84 -18.44
C ASP A 176 2.92 7.29 -17.33
N TRP A 177 2.53 7.52 -16.08
CA TRP A 177 3.18 6.94 -14.91
C TRP A 177 2.58 5.56 -14.58
N LYS A 178 1.26 5.41 -14.75
CA LYS A 178 0.52 4.16 -14.53
C LYS A 178 0.67 3.19 -15.71
N PHE A 179 0.60 3.68 -16.93
CA PHE A 179 0.68 2.90 -18.17
C PHE A 179 2.01 3.15 -18.89
N ASP A 180 2.35 2.30 -19.87
CA ASP A 180 3.58 2.46 -20.65
C ASP A 180 3.62 3.85 -21.32
N ARG A 181 4.69 4.62 -21.06
CA ARG A 181 4.76 6.05 -21.39
C ARG A 181 4.59 6.31 -22.88
N GLU A 182 5.46 5.73 -23.71
CA GLU A 182 5.45 5.93 -25.17
C GLU A 182 4.08 5.58 -25.79
N PRO A 183 3.49 4.39 -25.58
CA PRO A 183 2.14 4.11 -26.06
C PRO A 183 1.06 5.06 -25.53
N THR A 184 1.18 5.53 -24.29
CA THR A 184 0.20 6.46 -23.70
C THR A 184 0.26 7.82 -24.38
N VAL A 185 1.47 8.32 -24.66
CA VAL A 185 1.69 9.56 -25.42
C VAL A 185 1.16 9.42 -26.85
N ASP A 186 1.39 8.29 -27.50
CA ASP A 186 0.87 8.05 -28.86
C ASP A 186 -0.65 7.94 -28.91
N ILE A 187 -1.26 7.33 -27.88
CA ILE A 187 -2.72 7.34 -27.71
C ILE A 187 -3.22 8.78 -27.51
N PHE A 188 -2.52 9.59 -26.71
CA PHE A 188 -2.90 11.00 -26.52
C PHE A 188 -2.83 11.82 -27.81
N LYS A 189 -1.84 11.57 -28.68
CA LYS A 189 -1.79 12.17 -30.02
C LYS A 189 -3.02 11.78 -30.85
N LEU A 190 -3.44 10.52 -30.82
CA LEU A 190 -4.67 10.07 -31.49
C LEU A 190 -5.91 10.81 -30.96
N VAL A 191 -5.99 11.07 -29.65
CA VAL A 191 -7.07 11.86 -29.03
C VAL A 191 -7.06 13.30 -29.55
N LYS A 192 -5.89 13.96 -29.61
CA LYS A 192 -5.74 15.30 -30.20
C LYS A 192 -6.17 15.33 -31.67
N THR A 193 -5.91 14.28 -32.44
CA THR A 193 -6.26 14.21 -33.87
C THR A 193 -7.75 13.98 -34.12
N HIS A 194 -8.44 13.22 -33.27
CA HIS A 194 -9.82 12.78 -33.52
C HIS A 194 -10.87 13.51 -32.66
N THR A 195 -10.46 14.47 -31.83
CA THR A 195 -11.37 15.24 -30.98
C THR A 195 -11.03 16.72 -31.01
N ASP A 196 -12.05 17.57 -31.16
CA ASP A 196 -11.93 19.03 -31.05
C ASP A 196 -11.94 19.52 -29.58
N HIS A 197 -11.90 18.58 -28.63
CA HIS A 197 -12.00 18.84 -27.19
C HIS A 197 -10.65 19.13 -26.53
N VAL A 198 -9.55 18.99 -27.28
CA VAL A 198 -8.21 19.36 -26.84
C VAL A 198 -7.78 20.57 -27.69
N PRO A 199 -7.38 21.70 -27.07
CA PRO A 199 -6.81 22.80 -27.83
C PRO A 199 -5.66 22.31 -28.70
N HIS A 200 -5.67 22.65 -29.98
CA HIS A 200 -4.50 22.46 -30.82
C HIS A 200 -3.44 23.46 -30.40
N ASP A 201 -2.19 23.00 -30.27
CA ASP A 201 -1.06 23.84 -29.90
C ASP A 201 -0.95 24.97 -30.95
N ASP A 202 -1.08 26.23 -30.52
CA ASP A 202 -0.84 27.38 -31.39
C ASP A 202 0.67 27.38 -31.69
N PRO A 203 1.10 27.39 -32.97
CA PRO A 203 2.52 27.45 -33.30
C PRO A 203 3.27 28.69 -32.75
N ASN A 204 2.57 29.64 -32.12
CA ASN A 204 3.16 30.75 -31.35
C ASN A 204 3.30 30.50 -29.84
N ASP A 205 2.71 29.45 -29.28
CA ASP A 205 2.97 29.04 -27.89
C ASP A 205 4.23 28.16 -27.91
N GLY A 206 5.33 28.71 -27.38
CA GLY A 206 6.67 28.17 -27.54
C GLY A 206 6.86 26.77 -26.96
N ASP A 207 6.78 25.75 -27.81
CA ASP A 207 7.31 24.40 -27.59
C ASP A 207 8.85 24.39 -27.69
N ALA A 208 9.50 25.10 -26.78
CA ALA A 208 10.89 24.84 -26.42
C ALA A 208 10.84 24.23 -25.02
N ASP A 209 11.24 22.95 -24.88
CA ASP A 209 11.73 22.31 -23.64
C ASP A 209 11.27 20.84 -23.44
N MET A 210 10.76 20.15 -24.46
CA MET A 210 10.47 18.70 -24.36
C MET A 210 11.62 17.76 -24.77
N ASP A 211 12.77 18.29 -25.19
CA ASP A 211 13.92 17.48 -25.64
C ASP A 211 15.02 17.25 -24.58
N GLU A 212 14.91 17.81 -23.36
CA GLU A 212 16.05 17.86 -22.41
C GLU A 212 15.93 17.05 -21.11
N ILE A 213 15.09 16.01 -21.07
CA ILE A 213 15.08 15.07 -19.93
C ILE A 213 15.22 13.63 -20.41
N ALA A 214 16.43 13.33 -20.92
CA ALA A 214 16.97 12.00 -21.15
C ALA A 214 17.96 11.62 -20.03
#